data_AF-A0A954ZR67-F1
#
_entry.id   AF-A0A954ZR67-F1
#
_cell.length_a   1.000
_cell.length_b   1.000
_cell.length_c   1.000
_cell.angle_alpha   90.00
_cell.angle_beta   90.00
_cell.angle_gamma   90.00
#
_symmetry.space_group_name_H-M   'P 1'
#
loop_
_entity.id
_entity.type
_entity.pdbx_description
1 polymer ?
#
loop_
_entity_poly.entity_id
_entity_poly.type
_entity_poly.pdbx_seq_one_letter_code
_entity_poly.pdbx_strand_id
1 'polypeptide(L)'
;MLRTTVVSIFTFALLTGTPVGCAPKVKVKPDFDSAVPQDRLAAVAKARRINDESAVEPLIRMLASDDPLMRLVASDTLVQITGEDFGYDPAANETERREAAERWTSWYTSQKDAPSGRAGL
;
A
#
# COMPACT_ATOMS: atom_id res chain seq x y z
N MET A 1 36.71 72.94 12.47
CA MET A 1 37.14 71.70 13.15
C MET A 1 36.43 70.54 12.47
N LEU A 2 37.10 69.83 11.55
CA LEU A 2 36.52 68.75 10.74
C LEU A 2 36.84 67.41 11.40
N ARG A 3 35.81 66.69 11.83
CA ARG A 3 35.92 65.47 12.65
C ARG A 3 35.54 64.22 11.85
N THR A 4 36.54 63.34 11.73
CA THR A 4 36.48 61.87 11.89
C THR A 4 35.99 60.98 10.73
N THR A 5 36.96 60.25 10.18
CA THR A 5 36.92 58.96 9.48
C THR A 5 36.21 57.87 10.29
N VAL A 6 35.35 57.03 9.69
CA VAL A 6 35.15 55.62 10.09
C VAL A 6 34.75 54.76 8.89
N VAL A 7 35.66 53.86 8.51
CA VAL A 7 35.42 52.67 7.68
C VAL A 7 34.66 51.64 8.53
N SER A 8 33.58 51.04 8.03
CA SER A 8 33.06 49.81 8.64
C SER A 8 32.32 48.96 7.61
N ILE A 9 33.05 48.01 7.04
CA ILE A 9 32.55 46.91 6.21
C ILE A 9 32.00 45.86 7.19
N PHE A 10 30.69 45.63 7.18
CA PHE A 10 30.08 44.48 7.86
C PHE A 10 29.45 43.56 6.82
N THR A 11 30.24 42.61 6.34
CA THR A 11 29.80 41.46 5.55
C THR A 11 29.06 40.51 6.49
N PHE A 12 27.73 40.47 6.41
CA PHE A 12 26.92 39.54 7.20
C PHE A 12 26.59 38.31 6.35
N ALA A 13 27.53 37.36 6.30
CA ALA A 13 27.28 36.02 5.75
C ALA A 13 26.56 35.19 6.81
N LEU A 14 25.22 35.15 6.74
CA LEU A 14 24.42 34.32 7.63
C LEU A 14 24.20 32.94 6.99
N LEU A 15 25.18 32.05 7.20
CA LEU A 15 24.98 30.61 7.15
C LEU A 15 24.07 30.21 8.34
N THR A 16 22.80 29.95 8.10
CA THR A 16 21.99 29.15 9.03
C THR A 16 21.67 27.82 8.36
N GLY A 17 22.56 26.86 8.54
CA GLY A 17 22.24 25.46 8.32
C GLY A 17 21.21 25.02 9.37
N THR A 18 20.02 24.66 8.93
CA THR A 18 19.01 24.02 9.78
C THR A 18 19.18 22.50 9.74
N PRO A 19 18.84 21.81 10.84
CA PRO A 19 19.48 20.57 11.26
C PRO A 19 19.01 19.35 10.47
N VAL A 20 19.89 18.36 10.40
CA VAL A 20 19.64 16.98 9.98
C VAL A 20 18.44 16.44 10.76
N GLY A 21 17.28 16.39 10.11
CA GLY A 21 16.08 15.79 10.68
C GLY A 21 16.26 14.27 10.81
N CYS A 22 16.43 13.77 12.03
CA CYS A 22 16.30 12.35 12.32
C CYS A 22 14.82 11.94 12.24
N ALA A 23 14.35 11.56 11.05
CA ALA A 23 13.05 10.91 10.93
C ALA A 23 13.07 9.58 11.72
N PRO A 24 12.05 9.28 12.55
CA PRO A 24 11.98 8.00 13.25
C PRO A 24 11.89 6.87 12.20
N LYS A 25 12.77 5.87 12.33
CA LYS A 25 12.70 4.64 11.52
C LYS A 25 11.49 3.83 11.98
N VAL A 26 10.32 4.11 11.43
CA VAL A 26 9.12 3.29 11.62
C VAL A 26 9.43 1.89 11.08
N LYS A 27 9.42 0.89 11.94
CA LYS A 27 9.57 -0.51 11.54
C LYS A 27 8.26 -0.96 10.94
N VAL A 28 8.19 -1.02 9.61
CA VAL A 28 7.06 -1.57 8.89
C VAL A 28 7.14 -3.09 8.93
N LYS A 29 6.08 -3.75 9.41
CA LYS A 29 5.95 -5.20 9.45
C LYS A 29 4.82 -5.59 8.49
N PRO A 30 5.12 -6.16 7.30
CA PRO A 30 4.09 -6.61 6.37
C PRO A 30 3.15 -7.61 7.05
N ASP A 31 1.90 -7.20 7.25
CA ASP A 31 0.88 -7.98 7.97
C ASP A 31 -0.52 -7.51 7.52
N PHE A 32 -1.30 -8.41 6.91
CA PHE A 32 -2.62 -8.10 6.36
C PHE A 32 -3.66 -7.74 7.43
N ASP A 33 -3.49 -8.26 8.65
CA ASP A 33 -4.45 -8.10 9.74
C ASP A 33 -3.99 -7.02 10.75
N SER A 34 -2.91 -6.30 10.45
CA SER A 34 -2.40 -5.25 11.34
C SER A 34 -3.40 -4.10 11.50
N ALA A 35 -3.50 -3.57 12.72
CA ALA A 35 -4.23 -2.34 12.99
C ALA A 35 -3.55 -1.10 12.36
N VAL A 36 -2.27 -1.22 12.01
CA VAL A 36 -1.46 -0.15 11.42
C VAL A 36 -1.65 -0.17 9.89
N PRO A 37 -2.20 0.89 9.27
CA PRO A 37 -2.44 0.91 7.83
C PRO A 37 -1.19 0.66 6.98
N GLN A 38 -0.02 1.15 7.44
CA GLN A 38 1.26 1.00 6.78
C GLN A 38 1.71 -0.47 6.69
N ASP A 39 1.40 -1.28 7.70
CA ASP A 39 1.74 -2.71 7.73
C ASP A 39 0.88 -3.51 6.74
N ARG A 40 -0.41 -3.18 6.64
CA ARG A 40 -1.32 -3.78 5.65
C ARG A 40 -0.92 -3.41 4.22
N LEU A 41 -0.61 -2.14 3.96
CA LEU A 41 -0.14 -1.71 2.66
C LEU A 41 1.19 -2.38 2.29
N ALA A 42 2.09 -2.57 3.25
CA ALA A 42 3.34 -3.30 3.04
C ALA A 42 3.11 -4.79 2.77
N ALA A 43 2.09 -5.41 3.36
CA ALA A 43 1.68 -6.78 3.05
C ALA A 43 1.23 -6.90 1.59
N VAL A 44 0.33 -6.02 1.14
CA VAL A 44 -0.13 -5.96 -0.26
C VAL A 44 1.04 -5.73 -1.21
N ALA A 45 1.89 -4.74 -0.92
CA ALA A 45 3.04 -4.42 -1.77
C ALA A 45 4.03 -5.59 -1.85
N LYS A 46 4.26 -6.29 -0.74
CA LYS A 46 5.12 -7.48 -0.71
C LYS A 46 4.51 -8.60 -1.55
N ALA A 47 3.23 -8.91 -1.37
CA ALA A 47 2.51 -9.95 -2.10
C ALA A 47 2.55 -9.69 -3.61
N ARG A 48 2.22 -8.46 -4.02
CA ARG A 48 2.30 -8.00 -5.41
C ARG A 48 3.70 -8.19 -6.01
N ARG A 49 4.73 -7.76 -5.30
CA ARG A 49 6.12 -7.80 -5.79
C ARG A 49 6.61 -9.22 -6.07
N ILE A 50 6.17 -10.19 -5.28
CA ILE A 50 6.64 -11.58 -5.38
C ILE A 50 5.61 -12.51 -6.03
N ASN A 51 4.50 -11.97 -6.55
CA ASN A 51 3.33 -12.73 -7.04
C ASN A 51 2.91 -13.83 -6.05
N ASP A 52 2.68 -13.45 -4.79
CA ASP A 52 2.38 -14.38 -3.71
C ASP A 52 0.96 -14.95 -3.82
N GLU A 53 0.79 -16.12 -4.42
CA GLU A 53 -0.51 -16.80 -4.52
C GLU A 53 -1.13 -17.09 -3.14
N SER A 54 -0.33 -17.22 -2.08
CA SER A 54 -0.86 -17.41 -0.72
C SER A 54 -1.57 -16.15 -0.18
N ALA A 55 -1.32 -14.98 -0.78
CA ALA A 55 -1.97 -13.73 -0.42
C ALA A 55 -3.36 -13.56 -1.04
N VAL A 56 -3.79 -14.44 -1.95
CA VAL A 56 -5.10 -14.31 -2.61
C VAL A 56 -6.25 -14.29 -1.58
N GLU A 57 -6.26 -15.20 -0.61
CA GLU A 57 -7.32 -15.23 0.41
C GLU A 57 -7.35 -13.96 1.30
N PRO A 58 -6.23 -13.50 1.88
CA PRO A 58 -6.18 -12.20 2.55
C PRO A 58 -6.65 -11.02 1.68
N LEU A 59 -6.23 -10.97 0.41
CA LEU A 59 -6.59 -9.88 -0.49
C LEU A 59 -8.10 -9.88 -0.81
N ILE A 60 -8.72 -11.04 -0.96
CA ILE A 60 -10.19 -11.16 -1.11
C ILE A 60 -10.90 -10.55 0.10
N ARG A 61 -10.43 -10.82 1.33
CA ARG A 61 -11.00 -10.19 2.54
C ARG A 61 -10.86 -8.67 2.53
N MET A 62 -9.77 -8.14 1.98
CA MET A 62 -9.52 -6.70 1.92
C MET A 62 -10.41 -5.96 0.93
N LEU A 63 -11.10 -6.66 0.02
CA LEU A 63 -12.14 -6.06 -0.82
C LEU A 63 -13.32 -5.53 0.00
N ALA A 64 -13.52 -6.01 1.23
CA ALA A 64 -14.54 -5.50 2.14
C ALA A 64 -14.03 -4.34 3.03
N SER A 65 -12.85 -3.79 2.77
CA SER A 65 -12.29 -2.72 3.61
C SER A 65 -13.05 -1.40 3.45
N ASP A 66 -13.39 -0.79 4.59
CA ASP A 66 -13.93 0.58 4.66
C ASP A 66 -12.95 1.62 4.11
N ASP A 67 -11.65 1.34 4.17
CA ASP A 67 -10.60 2.20 3.64
C ASP A 67 -10.54 2.11 2.09
N PRO A 68 -10.85 3.20 1.35
CA PRO A 68 -10.83 3.22 -0.11
C PRO A 68 -9.49 2.81 -0.71
N LEU A 69 -8.39 3.20 -0.06
CA LEU A 69 -7.07 2.85 -0.55
C LEU A 69 -6.87 1.34 -0.45
N MET A 70 -7.26 0.72 0.66
CA MET A 70 -7.01 -0.69 0.91
C MET A 70 -7.77 -1.59 -0.07
N ARG A 71 -9.05 -1.32 -0.33
CA ARG A 71 -9.82 -2.11 -1.30
C ARG A 71 -9.34 -1.90 -2.74
N LEU A 72 -8.91 -0.69 -3.10
CA LEU A 72 -8.31 -0.40 -4.41
C LEU A 72 -7.01 -1.19 -4.63
N VAL A 73 -6.07 -1.14 -3.68
CA VAL A 73 -4.80 -1.86 -3.84
C VAL A 73 -4.99 -3.37 -3.75
N ALA A 74 -6.00 -3.84 -3.01
CA ALA A 74 -6.35 -5.25 -2.96
C ALA A 74 -6.87 -5.75 -4.32
N SER A 75 -7.82 -5.03 -4.93
CA SER A 75 -8.36 -5.42 -6.24
C SER A 75 -7.30 -5.41 -7.34
N ASP A 76 -6.44 -4.38 -7.41
CA ASP A 76 -5.34 -4.33 -8.39
C ASP A 76 -4.34 -5.49 -8.17
N THR A 77 -4.03 -5.79 -6.91
CA THR A 77 -3.08 -6.87 -6.59
C THR A 77 -3.67 -8.24 -6.88
N LEU A 78 -4.97 -8.45 -6.68
CA LEU A 78 -5.65 -9.68 -7.07
C LEU A 78 -5.54 -9.91 -8.57
N VAL A 79 -5.87 -8.91 -9.39
CA VAL A 79 -5.75 -8.99 -10.86
C VAL A 79 -4.34 -9.33 -11.28
N GLN A 80 -3.33 -8.70 -10.66
CA GLN A 80 -1.95 -9.00 -11.01
C GLN A 80 -1.53 -10.43 -10.66
N ILE A 81 -1.90 -10.92 -9.47
CA ILE A 81 -1.45 -12.23 -8.99
C ILE A 81 -2.17 -13.35 -9.74
N THR A 82 -3.47 -13.21 -10.00
CA THR A 82 -4.31 -14.30 -10.53
C THR A 82 -4.56 -14.20 -12.03
N GLY A 83 -4.46 -13.00 -12.61
CA GLY A 83 -4.90 -12.71 -13.98
C GLY A 83 -6.41 -12.60 -14.15
N GLU A 84 -7.19 -12.73 -13.06
CA GLU A 84 -8.65 -12.64 -13.06
C GLU A 84 -9.10 -11.25 -12.60
N ASP A 85 -10.22 -10.73 -13.09
CA ASP A 85 -10.72 -9.39 -12.72
C ASP A 85 -12.05 -9.45 -11.98
N PHE A 86 -12.99 -10.24 -12.51
CA PHE A 86 -14.39 -10.26 -12.11
C PHE A 86 -15.05 -8.85 -12.08
N GLY A 87 -14.43 -7.76 -12.49
CA GLY A 87 -15.07 -6.44 -12.56
C GLY A 87 -15.40 -5.88 -11.17
N TYR A 88 -14.44 -5.96 -10.24
CA TYR A 88 -14.56 -5.28 -8.95
C TYR A 88 -14.27 -3.78 -9.13
N ASP A 89 -15.25 -2.93 -8.85
CA ASP A 89 -15.07 -1.47 -8.81
C ASP A 89 -14.92 -1.00 -7.34
N PRO A 90 -13.74 -0.48 -6.93
CA PRO A 90 -13.50 -0.02 -5.56
C PRO A 90 -14.31 1.24 -5.19
N ALA A 91 -14.87 1.96 -6.18
CA ALA A 91 -15.70 3.14 -5.99
C ALA A 91 -17.21 2.84 -6.00
N ALA A 92 -17.61 1.63 -6.41
CA ALA A 92 -19.01 1.20 -6.43
C ALA A 92 -19.63 1.20 -5.04
N ASN A 93 -20.96 1.09 -4.97
CA ASN A 93 -21.65 1.04 -3.68
C ASN A 93 -21.39 -0.30 -2.95
N GLU A 94 -21.68 -0.36 -1.65
CA GLU A 94 -21.37 -1.54 -0.82
C GLU A 94 -22.00 -2.84 -1.36
N THR A 95 -23.23 -2.78 -1.88
CA THR A 95 -23.91 -3.95 -2.45
C THR A 95 -23.15 -4.48 -3.67
N GLU A 96 -22.81 -3.60 -4.61
CA GLU A 96 -22.06 -3.95 -5.82
C GLU A 96 -20.67 -4.49 -5.49
N ARG A 97 -19.97 -3.87 -4.53
CA ARG A 97 -18.65 -4.35 -4.07
C ARG A 97 -18.74 -5.73 -3.45
N ARG A 98 -19.75 -5.99 -2.62
CA ARG A 98 -19.96 -7.30 -1.98
C ARG A 98 -20.26 -8.38 -3.02
N GLU A 99 -21.14 -8.12 -3.97
CA GLU A 99 -21.43 -9.06 -5.08
C GLU A 99 -20.16 -9.37 -5.89
N ALA A 100 -19.30 -8.38 -6.11
CA ALA A 100 -18.03 -8.59 -6.77
C ALA A 100 -17.02 -9.41 -5.94
N ALA A 101 -16.95 -9.15 -4.63
CA ALA A 101 -16.13 -9.94 -3.71
C ALA A 101 -16.63 -11.40 -3.57
N GLU A 102 -17.94 -11.65 -3.70
CA GLU A 102 -18.52 -12.99 -3.71
C GLU A 102 -18.09 -13.79 -4.94
N ARG A 103 -17.96 -13.14 -6.10
CA ARG A 103 -17.41 -13.77 -7.32
C ARG A 103 -15.95 -14.19 -7.14
N TRP A 104 -15.14 -13.32 -6.54
CA TRP A 104 -13.77 -13.66 -6.13
C TRP A 104 -13.71 -14.86 -5.17
N THR A 105 -14.58 -14.87 -4.15
CA THR A 105 -14.64 -15.94 -3.14
C THR A 105 -15.05 -17.28 -3.76
N SER A 106 -16.03 -17.25 -4.66
CA SER A 106 -16.53 -18.43 -5.37
C SER A 106 -15.44 -19.05 -6.26
N TRP A 107 -14.73 -18.21 -7.02
CA TRP A 107 -13.59 -18.65 -7.82
C TRP A 107 -12.48 -19.26 -6.94
N TYR A 108 -12.06 -18.57 -5.88
CA TYR A 108 -10.99 -19.07 -5.01
C TYR A 108 -11.34 -20.41 -4.35
N THR A 109 -12.60 -20.59 -3.95
CA THR A 109 -13.10 -21.86 -3.38
C THR A 109 -13.08 -22.97 -4.44
N SER A 110 -13.54 -22.69 -5.66
CA SER A 110 -13.52 -23.67 -6.76
C SER A 110 -12.11 -24.17 -7.10
N GLN A 111 -11.10 -23.32 -6.94
CA GLN A 111 -9.70 -23.67 -7.16
C GLN A 111 -9.16 -24.58 -6.05
N LYS A 112 -9.64 -24.46 -4.81
CA LYS A 112 -9.26 -25.34 -3.69
C LYS A 112 -9.93 -26.71 -3.77
N ASP A 113 -11.15 -26.75 -4.29
CA ASP A 113 -11.94 -27.98 -4.42
C ASP A 113 -11.58 -28.79 -5.68
N ALA A 114 -10.85 -28.20 -6.63
CA ALA A 114 -10.37 -28.90 -7.79
C ALA A 114 -9.43 -30.05 -7.36
N PRO A 115 -9.71 -31.32 -7.75
CA PRO A 115 -8.84 -32.44 -7.41
C PRO A 115 -7.43 -32.13 -7.93
N SER A 116 -6.44 -32.22 -7.02
CA SER A 116 -5.04 -31.84 -7.21
C SER A 116 -4.47 -32.28 -8.56
N GLY A 117 -4.63 -31.43 -9.57
CA GLY A 117 -4.21 -31.64 -10.95
C GLY A 117 -3.50 -30.42 -11.54
N ARG A 118 -3.17 -29.42 -10.70
CA ARG A 118 -2.31 -28.29 -11.06
C ARG A 118 -1.03 -28.35 -10.24
N ALA A 119 -0.24 -29.38 -10.52
CA ALA A 119 1.20 -29.35 -10.28
C ALA A 119 1.86 -28.77 -11.54
N GLY A 120 2.63 -27.70 -11.37
CA GLY A 120 3.68 -27.30 -12.31
C GLY A 120 3.24 -26.42 -13.49
N LEU A 121 3.57 -25.14 -13.38
CA LEU A 121 4.42 -24.46 -14.37
C LEU A 121 5.50 -23.67 -13.61
#